data_AF-A0A2V5MSE8-F1
#
_entry.id   AF-A0A2V5MSE8-F1
#
_cell.length_a   1.000
_cell.length_b   1.000
_cell.length_c   1.000
_cell.angle_alpha   90.00
_cell.angle_beta   90.00
_cell.angle_gamma   90.00
#
_symmetry.space_group_name_H-M   'P 1'
#
loop_
_entity.id
_entity.type
_entity.pdbx_description
1 polymer ?
#
loop_
_entity_poly.entity_id
_entity_poly.type
_entity_poly.pdbx_seq_one_letter_code
_entity_poly.pdbx_strand_id
1 'polypeptide(L)'
;MGEIAFDLIFPREYLRGALIVSLLSIWVLVVLFYYLNRYTKRNYFTIWTAAWLFYALWLTLGITTQQGNAPILRPDSWVQIIRQWCVGISAIFLLWGSLHFLEIKARQSLFGLFMGFLLTWSYVAPSVVSDPLLIQLPIFSLIGLSSMFAGVSFYRLRKRRQYVGVGMLFLGFFLWGAYLATYPFSQRFETLTSVGFLVSAVLQLFIAVSMIVLVLEEARYTNEQMLQQIQSVKVEKEALHM
;
A
#
# COMPACT_ATOMS: atom_id res chain seq x y z
N MET A 1 41.04 -13.07 4.11
CA MET A 1 40.11 -12.73 5.22
C MET A 1 39.58 -11.30 5.19
N GLY A 2 40.10 -10.39 4.35
CA GLY A 2 39.58 -9.01 4.23
C GLY A 2 38.33 -8.84 3.34
N GLU A 3 38.18 -9.65 2.29
CA GLU A 3 37.05 -9.51 1.34
C GLU A 3 35.71 -9.99 1.90
N ILE A 4 35.70 -11.01 2.76
CA ILE A 4 34.46 -11.56 3.37
C ILE A 4 33.85 -10.57 4.36
N ALA A 5 34.68 -9.75 5.04
CA ALA A 5 34.20 -8.73 5.96
C ALA A 5 33.58 -7.54 5.21
N PHE A 6 34.17 -7.13 4.07
CA PHE A 6 33.57 -6.12 3.19
C PHE A 6 32.23 -6.63 2.63
N ASP A 7 32.17 -7.85 2.10
CA ASP A 7 30.91 -8.39 1.56
C ASP A 7 29.83 -8.69 2.60
N LEU A 8 30.10 -8.64 3.91
CA LEU A 8 29.08 -8.79 4.97
C LEU A 8 28.63 -7.46 5.58
N ILE A 9 29.51 -6.46 5.61
CA ILE A 9 29.20 -5.11 6.12
C ILE A 9 28.40 -4.33 5.08
N PHE A 10 28.76 -4.45 3.80
CA PHE A 10 28.11 -3.73 2.70
C PHE A 10 26.62 -4.12 2.54
N PRO A 11 26.21 -5.40 2.48
CA PRO A 11 24.81 -5.77 2.34
C PRO A 11 23.93 -5.27 3.47
N ARG A 12 24.42 -5.27 4.72
CA ARG A 12 23.67 -4.80 5.88
C ARG A 12 23.40 -3.30 5.84
N GLU A 13 24.38 -2.50 5.42
CA GLU A 13 24.21 -1.05 5.28
C GLU A 13 23.29 -0.69 4.10
N TYR A 14 23.42 -1.37 2.95
CA TYR A 14 22.51 -1.20 1.82
C TYR A 14 21.08 -1.63 2.16
N LEU A 15 20.91 -2.73 2.88
CA LEU A 15 19.60 -3.20 3.33
C LEU A 15 18.93 -2.18 4.27
N ARG A 16 19.68 -1.63 5.23
CA ARG A 16 19.20 -0.57 6.13
C ARG A 16 18.84 0.70 5.37
N GLY A 17 19.70 1.13 4.45
CA GLY A 17 19.43 2.28 3.59
C GLY A 17 18.15 2.09 2.78
N ALA A 18 18.00 0.95 2.10
CA ALA A 18 16.81 0.59 1.34
C ALA A 18 15.54 0.58 2.19
N LEU A 19 15.61 0.02 3.40
CA LEU A 19 14.52 0.00 4.37
C LEU A 19 14.10 1.41 4.82
N ILE A 20 15.05 2.27 5.17
CA ILE A 20 14.77 3.66 5.58
C ILE A 20 14.14 4.42 4.41
N VAL A 21 14.65 4.25 3.19
CA VAL A 21 14.09 4.89 1.99
C VAL A 21 12.66 4.42 1.73
N SER A 22 12.36 3.13 1.87
CA SER A 22 10.98 2.64 1.76
C SER A 22 10.10 3.18 2.89
N LEU A 23 10.60 3.25 4.12
CA LEU A 23 9.86 3.81 5.25
C LEU A 23 9.48 5.27 5.00
N LEU A 24 10.44 6.09 4.55
CA LEU A 24 10.20 7.50 4.20
C LEU A 24 9.17 7.62 3.07
N SER A 25 9.26 6.76 2.06
CA SER A 25 8.32 6.75 0.93
C SER A 25 6.88 6.45 1.36
N ILE A 26 6.68 5.52 2.30
CA ILE A 26 5.35 5.27 2.89
C ILE A 26 4.88 6.43 3.74
N TRP A 27 5.75 7.07 4.53
CA TRP A 27 5.35 8.24 5.30
C TRP A 27 4.87 9.37 4.41
N VAL A 28 5.55 9.63 3.28
CA VAL A 28 5.08 10.57 2.25
C VAL A 28 3.70 10.17 1.75
N LEU A 29 3.50 8.88 1.46
CA LEU A 29 2.23 8.32 0.99
C LEU A 29 1.10 8.50 2.02
N VAL A 30 1.38 8.26 3.31
CA VAL A 30 0.45 8.44 4.43
C VAL A 30 0.07 9.91 4.59
N VAL A 31 1.05 10.82 4.59
CA VAL A 31 0.81 12.27 4.68
C VAL A 31 -0.03 12.75 3.50
N LEU A 32 0.28 12.27 2.30
CA LEU A 32 -0.46 12.59 1.08
C LEU A 32 -1.90 12.11 1.15
N PHE A 33 -2.15 10.87 1.56
CA PHE A 33 -3.52 10.37 1.72
C PHE A 33 -4.28 11.07 2.84
N TYR A 34 -3.62 11.41 3.94
CA TYR A 34 -4.21 12.19 5.01
C TYR A 34 -4.58 13.61 4.55
N TYR A 35 -3.69 14.25 3.78
CA TYR A 35 -3.93 15.57 3.20
C TYR A 35 -5.11 15.55 2.22
N LEU A 36 -5.16 14.54 1.35
CA LEU A 36 -6.28 14.34 0.44
C LEU A 36 -7.57 14.08 1.17
N ASN A 37 -7.56 13.26 2.21
CA ASN A 37 -8.74 13.04 3.04
C ASN A 37 -9.30 14.35 3.62
N ARG A 38 -8.42 15.26 4.04
CA ARG A 38 -8.84 16.57 4.55
C ARG A 38 -9.48 17.46 3.47
N TYR A 39 -9.00 17.35 2.23
CA TYR A 39 -9.42 18.18 1.10
C TYR A 39 -10.68 17.64 0.41
N THR A 40 -10.72 16.34 0.07
CA THR A 40 -11.84 15.71 -0.65
C THR A 40 -12.97 15.23 0.27
N LYS A 41 -12.77 15.19 1.61
CA LYS A 41 -13.73 14.73 2.64
C LYS A 41 -14.35 13.35 2.35
N ARG A 42 -13.66 12.48 1.62
CA ARG A 42 -14.16 11.15 1.23
C ARG A 42 -13.59 10.07 2.15
N ASN A 43 -14.48 9.32 2.81
CA ASN A 43 -14.14 8.25 3.77
C ASN A 43 -13.27 7.12 3.20
N TYR A 44 -13.09 7.02 1.88
CA TYR A 44 -12.20 6.04 1.25
C TYR A 44 -10.73 6.29 1.60
N PHE A 45 -10.33 7.57 1.68
CA PHE A 45 -8.94 7.96 1.90
C PHE A 45 -8.47 7.69 3.33
N THR A 46 -9.35 7.77 4.35
CA THR A 46 -8.99 7.38 5.73
C THR A 46 -8.66 5.90 5.84
N ILE A 47 -9.45 5.04 5.19
CA ILE A 47 -9.26 3.58 5.23
C ILE A 47 -7.92 3.22 4.57
N TRP A 48 -7.59 3.86 3.44
CA TRP A 48 -6.30 3.68 2.78
C TRP A 48 -5.14 4.23 3.60
N THR A 49 -5.28 5.41 4.20
CA THR A 49 -4.26 5.97 5.11
C THR A 49 -3.96 5.00 6.25
N ALA A 50 -5.01 4.42 6.85
CA ALA A 50 -4.85 3.41 7.91
C ALA A 50 -4.10 2.17 7.41
N ALA A 51 -4.44 1.66 6.21
CA ALA A 51 -3.73 0.53 5.60
C ALA A 51 -2.21 0.80 5.49
N TRP A 52 -1.85 1.96 4.96
CA TRP A 52 -0.44 2.33 4.79
C TRP A 52 0.27 2.63 6.10
N LEU A 53 -0.44 3.14 7.11
CA LEU A 53 0.11 3.34 8.46
C LEU A 53 0.45 2.00 9.12
N PHE A 54 -0.43 1.00 9.03
CA PHE A 54 -0.14 -0.36 9.50
C PHE A 54 1.02 -1.01 8.72
N TYR A 55 1.15 -0.72 7.43
CA TYR A 55 2.30 -1.17 6.63
C TYR A 55 3.60 -0.48 7.03
N ALA A 56 3.56 0.83 7.37
CA ALA A 56 4.70 1.55 7.92
C ALA A 56 5.14 0.92 9.24
N LEU A 57 4.18 0.59 10.11
CA LEU A 57 4.46 -0.08 11.38
C LEU A 57 5.12 -1.45 11.17
N TRP A 58 4.67 -2.21 10.16
CA TRP A 58 5.30 -3.47 9.76
C TRP A 58 6.77 -3.30 9.35
N LEU A 59 7.10 -2.25 8.60
CA LEU A 59 8.49 -1.93 8.22
C LEU A 59 9.33 -1.50 9.42
N THR A 60 8.78 -0.64 10.29
CA THR A 60 9.48 -0.20 11.52
C THR A 60 9.82 -1.38 12.42
N LEU A 61 8.89 -2.32 12.59
CA LEU A 61 9.15 -3.57 13.31
C LEU A 61 10.16 -4.46 12.58
N GLY A 62 10.21 -4.42 11.25
CA GLY A 62 11.26 -5.06 10.47
C GLY A 62 12.66 -4.51 10.78
N ILE A 63 12.80 -3.18 10.89
CA ILE A 63 14.06 -2.51 11.20
C ILE A 63 14.56 -2.88 12.61
N THR A 64 13.68 -2.86 13.62
CA THR A 64 14.08 -3.18 15.00
C THR A 64 14.53 -4.63 15.16
N THR A 65 13.91 -5.58 14.44
CA THR A 65 14.32 -6.99 14.46
C THR A 65 15.68 -7.24 13.81
N GLN A 66 16.12 -6.39 12.89
CA GLN A 66 17.43 -6.47 12.24
C GLN A 66 18.54 -5.70 12.97
N GLN A 67 18.18 -4.79 13.88
CA GLN A 67 19.12 -3.93 14.61
C GLN A 67 19.71 -4.63 15.86
N GLY A 68 18.96 -5.52 16.50
CA GLY A 68 19.44 -6.31 17.62
C GLY A 68 20.30 -7.48 17.13
N ASN A 69 21.45 -7.72 17.78
CA ASN A 69 22.24 -8.95 17.67
C ASN A 69 21.47 -10.18 18.25
N ALA A 70 20.20 -10.33 17.91
CA ALA A 70 19.42 -11.51 18.23
C ALA A 70 19.65 -12.52 17.10
N PRO A 71 20.20 -13.71 17.39
CA PRO A 71 20.42 -14.74 16.38
C PRO A 71 19.07 -15.11 15.75
N ILE A 72 19.13 -15.49 14.47
CA ILE A 72 18.02 -15.87 13.58
C ILE A 72 17.17 -17.05 14.11
N LEU A 73 17.42 -17.54 15.33
CA LEU A 73 16.70 -18.61 16.01
C LEU A 73 16.10 -18.13 17.33
N ARG A 74 14.89 -17.54 17.29
CA ARG A 74 13.83 -17.78 18.29
C ARG A 74 12.46 -17.59 17.61
N PRO A 75 11.77 -18.69 17.23
CA PRO A 75 10.39 -18.67 16.73
C PRO A 75 9.36 -18.08 17.72
N ASP A 76 9.77 -17.81 18.97
CA ASP A 76 8.88 -17.50 20.10
C ASP A 76 8.66 -16.00 20.35
N SER A 77 9.17 -15.13 19.47
CA SER A 77 9.15 -13.69 19.69
C SER A 77 7.83 -13.06 19.22
N TRP A 78 7.00 -12.64 20.18
CA TRP A 78 5.75 -11.87 20.01
C TRP A 78 5.82 -10.77 18.94
N VAL A 79 7.01 -10.20 18.71
CA VAL A 79 7.29 -9.19 17.68
C VAL A 79 7.01 -9.71 16.26
N GLN A 80 7.30 -10.97 15.94
CA GLN A 80 7.01 -11.55 14.62
C GLN A 80 5.50 -11.75 14.39
N ILE A 81 4.78 -12.17 15.44
CA ILE A 81 3.31 -12.33 15.40
C ILE A 81 2.66 -10.96 15.19
N ILE A 82 3.06 -9.95 15.97
CA ILE A 82 2.56 -8.57 15.83
C ILE A 82 2.87 -8.02 14.44
N ARG A 83 4.05 -8.32 13.90
CA ARG A 83 4.43 -7.93 12.54
C ARG A 83 3.49 -8.57 11.51
N GLN A 84 3.25 -9.88 11.58
CA GLN A 84 2.28 -10.55 10.69
C GLN A 84 0.86 -9.98 10.82
N TRP A 85 0.44 -9.63 12.04
CA TRP A 85 -0.85 -8.99 12.28
C TRP A 85 -0.93 -7.60 11.63
N CYS A 86 0.12 -6.79 11.73
CA CYS A 86 0.15 -5.45 11.11
C CYS A 86 -0.02 -5.51 9.59
N VAL A 87 0.66 -6.45 8.91
CA VAL A 87 0.57 -6.53 7.45
C VAL A 87 -0.76 -7.17 7.00
N GLY A 88 -1.30 -8.12 7.77
CA GLY A 88 -2.64 -8.68 7.52
C GLY A 88 -3.75 -7.64 7.70
N ILE A 89 -3.66 -6.83 8.76
CA ILE A 89 -4.55 -5.69 8.98
C ILE A 89 -4.44 -4.71 7.80
N SER A 90 -3.21 -4.33 7.42
CA SER A 90 -2.98 -3.45 6.26
C SER A 90 -3.65 -3.96 4.98
N ALA A 91 -3.48 -5.25 4.68
CA ALA A 91 -4.06 -5.88 3.49
C ALA A 91 -5.60 -5.81 3.46
N ILE A 92 -6.23 -6.05 4.61
CA ILE A 92 -7.69 -5.98 4.78
C ILE A 92 -8.19 -4.54 4.65
N PHE A 93 -7.52 -3.57 5.28
CA PHE A 93 -7.89 -2.17 5.14
C PHE A 93 -7.74 -1.69 3.69
N LEU A 94 -6.68 -2.13 2.99
CA LEU A 94 -6.47 -1.79 1.57
C LEU A 94 -7.58 -2.36 0.68
N LEU A 95 -8.02 -3.60 0.97
CA LEU A 95 -9.13 -4.27 0.26
C LEU A 95 -10.48 -3.61 0.57
N TRP A 96 -10.70 -3.26 1.84
CA TRP A 96 -11.93 -2.59 2.25
C TRP A 96 -12.01 -1.20 1.61
N GLY A 97 -10.93 -0.42 1.62
CA GLY A 97 -10.92 0.89 0.97
C GLY A 97 -11.15 0.81 -0.54
N SER A 98 -10.64 -0.22 -1.22
CA SER A 98 -10.87 -0.42 -2.66
C SER A 98 -12.29 -0.87 -3.00
N LEU A 99 -12.93 -1.65 -2.13
CA LEU A 99 -14.34 -2.04 -2.25
C LEU A 99 -15.29 -0.87 -1.92
N HIS A 100 -14.95 -0.08 -0.91
CA HIS A 100 -15.71 1.12 -0.56
C HIS A 100 -15.66 2.15 -1.69
N PHE A 101 -14.52 2.28 -2.36
CA PHE A 101 -14.34 3.10 -3.56
C PHE A 101 -15.22 2.66 -4.74
N LEU A 102 -15.52 1.37 -4.88
CA LEU A 102 -16.43 0.83 -5.88
C LEU A 102 -17.93 1.00 -5.51
N GLU A 103 -18.24 1.63 -4.37
CA GLU A 103 -19.59 1.72 -3.78
C GLU A 103 -20.29 0.36 -3.60
N ILE A 104 -19.53 -0.73 -3.60
CA ILE A 104 -20.06 -2.06 -3.32
C ILE A 104 -20.33 -2.12 -1.82
N LYS A 105 -21.59 -2.31 -1.44
CA LYS A 105 -22.04 -2.53 -0.05
C LYS A 105 -21.53 -3.89 0.46
N ALA A 106 -20.24 -3.99 0.69
CA ALA A 106 -19.64 -5.16 1.30
C ALA A 106 -20.00 -5.16 2.80
N ARG A 107 -20.52 -6.28 3.29
CA ARG A 107 -20.95 -6.46 4.68
C ARG A 107 -19.73 -6.34 5.60
N GLN A 108 -19.66 -5.28 6.40
CA GLN A 108 -18.52 -4.99 7.29
C GLN A 108 -18.19 -6.17 8.24
N SER A 109 -19.19 -6.98 8.60
CA SER A 109 -18.99 -8.18 9.42
C SER A 109 -18.15 -9.26 8.74
N LEU A 110 -18.15 -9.35 7.40
CA LEU A 110 -17.33 -10.32 6.67
C LEU A 110 -15.85 -9.96 6.78
N PHE A 111 -15.50 -8.68 6.75
CA PHE A 111 -14.12 -8.23 6.94
C PHE A 111 -13.63 -8.44 8.36
N GLY A 112 -14.47 -8.19 9.37
CA GLY A 112 -14.15 -8.50 10.76
C GLY A 112 -13.95 -10.00 10.99
N LEU A 113 -14.81 -10.84 10.40
CA LEU A 113 -14.69 -12.30 10.48
C LEU A 113 -13.43 -12.81 9.75
N PHE A 114 -13.14 -12.24 8.58
CA PHE A 114 -11.97 -12.59 7.79
C PHE A 114 -10.66 -12.12 8.44
N MET A 115 -10.68 -10.95 9.09
CA MET A 115 -9.61 -10.46 9.97
C MET A 115 -9.40 -11.44 11.13
N GLY A 116 -10.46 -11.83 11.83
CA GLY A 116 -10.40 -12.81 12.90
C GLY A 116 -9.84 -14.14 12.42
N PHE A 117 -10.30 -14.65 11.29
CA PHE A 117 -9.79 -15.89 10.69
C PHE A 117 -8.28 -15.82 10.39
N LEU A 118 -7.80 -14.72 9.77
CA LEU A 118 -6.38 -14.53 9.49
C LEU A 118 -5.54 -14.38 10.76
N LEU A 119 -6.03 -13.68 11.78
CA LEU A 119 -5.35 -13.54 13.07
C LEU A 119 -5.24 -14.89 13.79
N THR A 120 -6.33 -15.67 13.77
CA THR A 120 -6.37 -17.02 14.35
C THR A 120 -5.44 -17.96 13.57
N TRP A 121 -5.43 -17.88 12.25
CA TRP A 121 -4.52 -18.65 11.40
C TRP A 121 -3.05 -18.27 11.63
N SER A 122 -2.74 -16.97 11.75
CA SER A 122 -1.39 -16.48 12.05
C SER A 122 -0.87 -16.94 13.42
N TYR A 123 -1.77 -17.23 14.36
CA TYR A 123 -1.44 -17.79 15.67
C TYR A 123 -1.25 -19.31 15.64
N VAL A 124 -2.02 -20.02 14.82
CA VAL A 124 -1.99 -21.50 14.71
C VAL A 124 -0.95 -21.99 13.69
N ALA A 125 -0.61 -21.20 12.68
CA ALA A 125 0.32 -21.59 11.62
C ALA A 125 1.73 -21.94 12.14
N PRO A 126 2.34 -21.21 13.09
CA PRO A 126 3.65 -21.56 13.65
C PRO A 126 3.66 -22.87 14.45
N SER A 127 2.51 -23.31 14.98
CA SER A 127 2.41 -24.54 15.79
C SER A 127 2.11 -25.79 14.96
N VAL A 128 1.66 -25.64 13.71
CA VAL A 128 1.25 -26.75 12.84
C VAL A 128 2.19 -26.93 11.64
N VAL A 129 2.85 -25.86 11.16
CA VAL A 129 3.65 -25.90 9.93
C VAL A 129 5.06 -25.39 10.19
N SER A 130 6.07 -26.24 9.95
CA SER A 130 7.49 -25.92 10.15
C SER A 130 8.09 -25.06 9.03
N ASP A 131 7.40 -24.92 7.89
CA ASP A 131 7.89 -24.18 6.72
C ASP A 131 7.55 -22.67 6.79
N PRO A 132 8.55 -21.77 6.91
CA PRO A 132 8.34 -20.32 6.99
C PRO A 132 7.62 -19.74 5.76
N LEU A 133 7.76 -20.39 4.61
CA LEU A 133 7.12 -19.98 3.35
C LEU A 133 5.61 -20.19 3.37
N LEU A 134 5.13 -21.30 3.92
CA LEU A 134 3.70 -21.60 4.03
C LEU A 134 2.99 -20.72 5.06
N ILE A 135 3.70 -20.26 6.09
CA ILE A 135 3.17 -19.32 7.09
C ILE A 135 2.94 -17.94 6.46
N GLN A 136 3.85 -17.48 5.61
CA GLN A 136 3.80 -16.13 5.02
C GLN A 136 2.93 -16.05 3.74
N LEU A 137 2.82 -17.15 2.98
CA LEU A 137 2.08 -17.22 1.71
C LEU A 137 0.64 -16.68 1.77
N PRO A 138 -0.20 -17.03 2.77
CA PRO A 138 -1.57 -16.55 2.83
C PRO A 138 -1.63 -15.03 2.95
N ILE A 139 -0.75 -14.46 3.77
CA ILE A 139 -0.73 -13.02 4.05
C ILE A 139 -0.21 -12.25 2.83
N PHE A 140 0.86 -12.72 2.17
CA PHE A 140 1.37 -12.10 0.95
C PHE A 140 0.41 -12.26 -0.23
N SER A 141 -0.25 -13.41 -0.36
CA SER A 141 -1.32 -13.59 -1.34
C SER A 141 -2.47 -12.62 -1.08
N LEU A 142 -2.79 -12.36 0.19
CA LEU A 142 -3.86 -11.44 0.55
C LEU A 142 -3.53 -10.00 0.18
N ILE A 143 -2.34 -9.52 0.57
CA ILE A 143 -1.93 -8.14 0.27
C ILE A 143 -1.70 -7.95 -1.23
N GLY A 144 -1.21 -8.98 -1.94
CA GLY A 144 -1.07 -8.99 -3.39
C GLY A 144 -2.43 -8.92 -4.09
N LEU A 145 -3.36 -9.81 -3.74
CA LEU A 145 -4.73 -9.82 -4.28
C LEU A 145 -5.47 -8.53 -3.95
N SER A 146 -5.32 -8.01 -2.73
CA SER A 146 -5.89 -6.74 -2.29
C SER A 146 -5.39 -5.56 -3.14
N SER A 147 -4.09 -5.55 -3.44
CA SER A 147 -3.46 -4.55 -4.30
C SER A 147 -3.92 -4.68 -5.75
N MET A 148 -3.99 -5.89 -6.30
CA MET A 148 -4.55 -6.11 -7.65
C MET A 148 -6.02 -5.68 -7.72
N PHE A 149 -6.80 -5.97 -6.68
CA PHE A 149 -8.20 -5.57 -6.59
C PHE A 149 -8.34 -4.05 -6.53
N ALA A 150 -7.48 -3.37 -5.75
CA ALA A 150 -7.38 -1.91 -5.76
C ALA A 150 -7.10 -1.38 -7.17
N GLY A 151 -6.13 -1.94 -7.90
CA GLY A 151 -5.88 -1.60 -9.29
C GLY A 151 -7.15 -1.73 -10.16
N VAL A 152 -7.83 -2.87 -10.11
CA VAL A 152 -9.06 -3.10 -10.89
C VAL A 152 -10.17 -2.10 -10.55
N SER A 153 -10.28 -1.69 -9.27
CA SER A 153 -11.19 -0.63 -8.85
C SER A 153 -10.91 0.69 -9.58
N PHE A 154 -9.64 1.10 -9.69
CA PHE A 154 -9.24 2.28 -10.46
C PHE A 154 -9.46 2.09 -11.96
N TYR A 155 -9.17 0.91 -12.50
CA TYR A 155 -9.45 0.63 -13.92
C TYR A 155 -10.95 0.80 -14.25
N ARG A 156 -11.85 0.36 -13.35
CA ARG A 156 -13.29 0.61 -13.49
C ARG A 156 -13.63 2.11 -13.38
N LEU A 157 -12.95 2.86 -12.52
CA LEU A 157 -13.10 4.33 -12.47
C LEU A 157 -12.64 4.99 -13.77
N ARG A 158 -11.55 4.51 -14.39
CA ARG A 158 -11.03 5.04 -15.67
C ARG A 158 -12.10 4.96 -16.77
N LYS A 159 -12.92 3.91 -16.74
CA LYS A 159 -14.01 3.72 -17.69
C LYS A 159 -15.14 4.75 -17.51
N ARG A 160 -15.29 5.35 -16.33
CA ARG A 160 -16.26 6.43 -16.05
C ARG A 160 -15.66 7.84 -16.14
N ARG A 161 -14.37 8.01 -15.86
CA ARG A 161 -13.64 9.29 -15.89
C ARG A 161 -12.26 9.06 -16.49
N GLN A 162 -11.98 9.62 -17.67
CA GLN A 162 -10.73 9.41 -18.43
C GLN A 162 -9.53 10.20 -17.88
N TYR A 163 -9.30 10.18 -16.57
CA TYR A 163 -8.14 10.83 -15.94
C TYR A 163 -6.88 9.98 -16.14
N VAL A 164 -5.76 10.61 -16.50
CA VAL A 164 -4.47 9.93 -16.72
C VAL A 164 -3.94 9.34 -15.42
N GLY A 165 -4.13 10.04 -14.30
CA GLY A 165 -3.71 9.61 -12.96
C GLY A 165 -4.34 8.28 -12.54
N VAL A 166 -5.55 7.97 -13.00
CA VAL A 166 -6.22 6.68 -12.73
C VAL A 166 -5.49 5.52 -13.41
N GLY A 167 -4.99 5.72 -14.63
CA GLY A 167 -4.22 4.72 -15.37
C GLY A 167 -2.87 4.44 -14.72
N MET A 168 -2.20 5.49 -14.25
CA MET A 168 -0.92 5.37 -13.53
C MET A 168 -1.11 4.67 -12.17
N LEU A 169 -2.16 5.01 -11.43
CA LEU A 169 -2.53 4.33 -10.18
C LEU A 169 -2.78 2.84 -10.37
N PHE A 170 -3.52 2.45 -11.42
CA PHE A 170 -3.73 1.05 -11.77
C PHE A 170 -2.40 0.30 -11.95
N LEU A 171 -1.49 0.86 -12.74
CA LEU A 171 -0.16 0.27 -12.96
C LEU A 171 0.63 0.19 -11.66
N GLY A 172 0.58 1.23 -10.81
CA GLY A 172 1.29 1.27 -9.54
C GLY A 172 0.83 0.16 -8.59
N PHE A 173 -0.48 0.00 -8.41
CA PHE A 173 -1.04 -1.08 -7.58
C PHE A 173 -0.84 -2.47 -8.16
N PHE A 174 -0.85 -2.60 -9.49
CA PHE A 174 -0.57 -3.86 -10.18
C PHE A 174 0.88 -4.29 -10.00
N LEU A 175 1.84 -3.38 -10.25
CA LEU A 175 3.27 -3.59 -10.03
C LEU A 175 3.57 -3.88 -8.56
N TRP A 176 2.91 -3.18 -7.63
CA TRP A 176 3.01 -3.44 -6.20
C TRP A 176 2.51 -4.85 -5.81
N GLY A 177 1.38 -5.29 -6.37
CA GLY A 177 0.88 -6.65 -6.18
C GLY A 177 1.83 -7.71 -6.73
N ALA A 178 2.40 -7.50 -7.92
CA ALA A 178 3.38 -8.40 -8.53
C ALA A 178 4.68 -8.47 -7.72
N TYR A 179 5.14 -7.33 -7.19
CA TYR A 179 6.27 -7.25 -6.27
C TYR A 179 6.03 -8.08 -5.00
N LEU A 180 4.86 -7.93 -4.37
CA LEU A 180 4.50 -8.68 -3.17
C LEU A 180 4.39 -10.18 -3.40
N ALA A 181 3.92 -10.62 -4.58
CA ALA A 181 3.89 -12.03 -4.96
C ALA A 181 5.29 -12.64 -5.11
N THR A 182 6.27 -11.83 -5.52
CA THR A 182 7.67 -12.25 -5.71
C THR A 182 8.47 -12.20 -4.41
N TYR A 183 8.03 -11.39 -3.43
CA TYR A 183 8.68 -11.21 -2.13
C TYR A 183 8.94 -12.51 -1.32
N PRO A 184 8.01 -13.47 -1.17
CA PRO A 184 8.28 -14.71 -0.42
C PRO A 184 9.39 -15.57 -1.04
N PHE A 185 9.56 -15.51 -2.36
CA PHE A 185 10.66 -16.21 -3.06
C PHE A 185 11.99 -15.46 -2.92
N SER A 186 11.93 -14.14 -2.84
CA SER A 186 13.08 -13.23 -2.72
C SER A 186 13.82 -13.35 -1.38
N GLN A 187 13.13 -13.75 -0.30
CA GLN A 187 13.74 -13.92 1.04
C GLN A 187 14.83 -15.02 1.11
N ARG A 188 14.94 -15.89 0.09
CA ARG A 188 16.00 -16.91 0.04
C ARG A 188 17.39 -16.34 -0.27
N PHE A 189 17.48 -15.10 -0.74
CA PHE A 189 18.75 -14.46 -1.08
C PHE A 189 18.82 -13.05 -0.45
N GLU A 190 19.84 -12.80 0.38
CA GLU A 190 19.99 -11.52 1.10
C GLU A 190 20.10 -10.31 0.15
N THR A 191 20.78 -10.48 -0.99
CA THR A 191 20.92 -9.43 -2.01
C THR A 191 19.59 -9.06 -2.68
N LEU A 192 18.73 -10.04 -2.95
CA LEU A 192 17.41 -9.81 -3.53
C LEU A 192 16.46 -9.12 -2.53
N THR A 193 16.68 -9.29 -1.23
CA THR A 193 15.87 -8.66 -0.18
C THR A 193 16.09 -7.14 -0.14
N SER A 194 17.34 -6.67 -0.24
CA SER A 194 17.67 -5.24 -0.31
C SER A 194 17.10 -4.56 -1.55
N VAL A 195 17.24 -5.21 -2.71
CA VAL A 195 16.66 -4.74 -3.98
C VAL A 195 15.14 -4.68 -3.88
N GLY A 196 14.52 -5.66 -3.22
CA GLY A 196 13.09 -5.66 -2.98
C GLY A 196 12.59 -4.43 -2.24
N PHE A 197 13.27 -4.02 -1.16
CA PHE A 197 12.89 -2.80 -0.42
C PHE A 197 13.05 -1.52 -1.24
N LEU A 198 14.08 -1.42 -2.09
CA LEU A 198 14.23 -0.29 -3.01
C LEU A 198 13.12 -0.26 -4.07
N VAL A 199 12.83 -1.40 -4.70
CA VAL A 199 11.73 -1.54 -5.66
C VAL A 199 10.42 -1.14 -5.00
N SER A 200 10.20 -1.58 -3.76
CA SER A 200 9.07 -1.18 -2.94
C SER A 200 8.98 0.34 -2.76
N ALA A 201 10.08 1.01 -2.41
CA ALA A 201 10.10 2.47 -2.27
C ALA A 201 9.74 3.19 -3.58
N VAL A 202 10.30 2.74 -4.70
CA VAL A 202 10.01 3.33 -6.03
C VAL A 202 8.53 3.16 -6.38
N LEU A 203 7.96 1.99 -6.14
CA LEU A 203 6.54 1.72 -6.39
C LEU A 203 5.63 2.56 -5.50
N GLN A 204 5.99 2.76 -4.23
CA GLN A 204 5.26 3.66 -3.33
C GLN A 204 5.28 5.10 -3.83
N LEU A 205 6.45 5.63 -4.19
CA LEU A 205 6.55 6.96 -4.77
C LEU A 205 5.75 7.09 -6.07
N PHE A 206 5.77 6.06 -6.91
CA PHE A 206 4.96 6.02 -8.13
C PHE A 206 3.45 6.08 -7.83
N ILE A 207 2.97 5.32 -6.82
CA ILE A 207 1.58 5.39 -6.36
C ILE A 207 1.25 6.79 -5.81
N ALA A 208 2.13 7.38 -5.01
CA ALA A 208 1.96 8.74 -4.49
C ALA A 208 1.83 9.77 -5.61
N VAL A 209 2.78 9.80 -6.56
CA VAL A 209 2.76 10.74 -7.69
C VAL A 209 1.49 10.56 -8.52
N SER A 210 1.11 9.31 -8.81
CA SER A 210 -0.11 9.01 -9.57
C SER A 210 -1.36 9.53 -8.89
N MET A 211 -1.40 9.47 -7.55
CA MET A 211 -2.49 10.03 -6.75
C MET A 211 -2.53 11.57 -6.78
N ILE A 212 -1.38 12.24 -6.74
CA ILE A 212 -1.32 13.70 -6.91
C ILE A 212 -1.87 14.10 -8.27
N VAL A 213 -1.41 13.43 -9.33
CA VAL A 213 -1.88 13.69 -10.70
C VAL A 213 -3.38 13.52 -10.80
N LEU A 214 -3.93 12.43 -10.24
CA LEU A 214 -5.37 12.18 -10.22
C LEU A 214 -6.16 13.33 -9.56
N VAL A 215 -5.68 13.84 -8.42
CA VAL A 215 -6.37 14.91 -7.69
C VAL A 215 -6.24 16.25 -8.40
N LEU A 216 -5.08 16.52 -9.00
CA LEU A 216 -4.88 17.72 -9.83
C LEU A 216 -5.78 17.70 -11.06
N GLU A 217 -5.94 16.54 -11.71
CA GLU A 217 -6.88 16.37 -12.83
C GLU A 217 -8.32 16.57 -12.38
N GLU A 218 -8.73 16.01 -11.23
CA GLU A 218 -10.07 16.20 -10.68
C GLU A 218 -10.35 17.69 -10.36
N ALA A 219 -9.37 18.38 -9.78
CA ALA A 219 -9.47 19.81 -9.48
C ALA A 219 -9.54 20.67 -10.76
N ARG A 220 -8.71 20.38 -11.77
CA ARG A 220 -8.75 21.07 -13.07
C ARG A 220 -10.09 20.88 -13.75
N TYR A 221 -10.58 19.65 -13.82
CA TYR A 221 -11.85 19.33 -14.47
C TYR A 221 -13.03 20.01 -13.77
N THR A 222 -13.05 20.04 -12.43
CA THR A 222 -14.09 20.75 -11.67
C THR A 222 -14.06 22.25 -11.93
N ASN A 223 -12.87 22.86 -12.01
CA ASN A 223 -12.70 24.28 -12.28
C ASN A 223 -13.16 24.64 -13.71
N GLU A 224 -12.83 23.81 -14.71
CA GLU A 224 -13.31 23.97 -16.08
C GLU A 224 -14.84 23.92 -16.17
N GLN A 225 -15.48 23.00 -15.44
CA GLN A 225 -16.94 22.92 -15.38
C GLN A 225 -17.58 24.16 -14.74
N MET A 226 -17.01 24.68 -13.64
CA MET A 226 -17.50 25.90 -13.01
C MET A 226 -17.37 27.12 -13.94
N LEU A 227 -16.25 27.24 -14.65
CA LEU A 227 -16.05 28.34 -15.61
C LEU A 227 -17.07 28.28 -16.76
N GLN A 228 -17.36 27.09 -17.29
CA GLN A 228 -18.39 26.91 -18.32
C GLN A 228 -19.79 27.28 -17.82
N GLN A 229 -20.15 26.91 -16.59
CA GLN A 229 -21.42 27.31 -15.98
C GLN A 229 -21.53 28.81 -15.76
N ILE A 230 -20.46 29.47 -15.32
CA ILE A 230 -20.45 30.94 -15.15
C ILE A 230 -20.64 31.63 -16.51
N GLN A 231 -19.97 31.14 -17.56
CA GLN A 231 -20.12 31.67 -18.91
C GLN A 231 -21.54 31.47 -19.45
N SER A 232 -22.14 30.29 -19.29
CA SER A 232 -23.51 30.05 -19.77
C SER A 232 -24.54 30.94 -19.07
N VAL A 233 -24.42 31.11 -17.74
CA VAL A 233 -25.31 32.00 -16.97
C VAL A 233 -25.12 33.46 -17.37
N LYS A 234 -23.89 33.89 -17.70
CA LYS A 234 -23.62 35.24 -18.17
C LYS A 234 -24.27 35.51 -19.53
N VAL A 235 -24.16 34.58 -20.46
CA VAL A 235 -24.80 34.67 -21.79
C VAL A 235 -26.33 34.70 -21.67
N GLU A 236 -26.92 33.87 -20.80
CA GLU A 236 -28.37 33.86 -20.55
C GLU A 236 -28.86 35.19 -19.98
N LYS A 237 -28.12 35.80 -19.05
CA LYS A 237 -28.45 37.13 -18.53
C LYS A 237 -28.36 38.21 -19.61
N GLU A 238 -27.30 38.20 -20.42
CA GLU A 238 -27.15 39.18 -21.52
C GLU A 238 -28.29 39.07 -22.55
N ALA A 239 -28.79 37.86 -22.82
CA ALA A 239 -29.93 37.63 -23.71
C ALA A 239 -31.29 38.06 -23.14
N LEU A 240 -31.47 38.07 -21.81
CA LEU A 240 -32.70 38.51 -21.15
C LEU A 240 -32.78 40.04 -20.94
N HIS A 241 -31.65 40.73 -21.07
CA HIS A 241 -31.54 42.18 -20.92
C HIS A 241 -31.51 42.94 -22.27
N MET A 242 -31.57 42.22 -23.40
CA MET A 242 -31.85 42.76 -24.74
C MET A 242 -33.31 42.55 -25.11
#